data_AF-R0CRI2-F1
#
_entry.id   AF-R0CRI2-F1
#
_cell.length_a   1.000
_cell.length_b   1.000
_cell.length_c   1.000
_cell.angle_alpha   90.00
_cell.angle_beta   90.00
_cell.angle_gamma   90.00
#
_symmetry.space_group_name_H-M   'P 1'
#
loop_
_entity.id
_entity.type
_entity.pdbx_description
1 polymer ?
#
loop_
_entity_poly.entity_id
_entity_poly.type
_entity_poly.pdbx_seq_one_letter_code
_entity_poly.pdbx_strand_id
1 'polypeptide(L)' 'ENLKDKLAEERKEKAEYAKKVGQLTMQVDWLKKKSEEICGPDYESKFSPKPFDD' A
#
# COMPACT_ATOMS: atom_id res chain seq x y z
N GLU A 1 -23.59 -22.41 15.41
CA GLU A 1 -23.27 -22.03 14.01
C GLU A 1 -22.53 -20.69 13.88
N ASN A 2 -22.85 -19.68 14.69
CA ASN A 2 -22.30 -18.31 14.58
C ASN A 2 -20.76 -18.13 14.49
N LEU A 3 -19.95 -18.95 15.17
CA LEU A 3 -18.48 -18.78 15.19
C LEU A 3 -17.78 -19.16 13.89
N LYS A 4 -18.30 -20.15 13.15
CA LYS A 4 -17.69 -20.60 11.90
C LYS A 4 -17.90 -19.58 10.78
N ASP A 5 -19.08 -18.96 10.76
CA ASP A 5 -19.43 -17.95 9.77
C ASP A 5 -18.63 -16.66 9.98
N LYS A 6 -18.51 -16.20 11.24
CA LYS A 6 -17.66 -15.05 11.58
C LYS A 6 -16.19 -15.26 11.17
N LEU A 7 -15.66 -16.46 11.40
CA LEU A 7 -14.30 -16.80 10.99
C LEU A 7 -14.13 -16.84 9.46
N ALA A 8 -15.17 -17.27 8.73
CA ALA A 8 -15.15 -17.26 7.27
C ALA A 8 -15.18 -15.82 6.72
N GLU A 9 -15.95 -14.94 7.34
CA GLU A 9 -16.04 -13.52 6.98
C GLU A 9 -14.72 -12.78 7.23
N GLU A 10 -14.10 -12.94 8.41
CA GLU A 10 -12.79 -12.34 8.71
C GLU A 10 -11.69 -12.82 7.75
N ARG A 11 -11.73 -14.10 7.33
CA ARG A 11 -10.80 -14.63 6.32
C ARG A 11 -11.01 -14.01 4.95
N LYS A 12 -12.26 -13.80 4.56
CA LYS A 12 -12.61 -13.16 3.29
C LYS A 12 -12.14 -11.71 3.28
N GLU A 13 -12.43 -10.95 4.34
CA GLU A 13 -11.96 -9.57 4.48
C GLU A 13 -10.43 -9.49 4.42
N LYS A 14 -9.73 -10.35 5.18
CA LYS A 14 -8.26 -10.39 5.15
C LYS A 14 -7.70 -10.70 3.75
N ALA A 15 -8.34 -11.61 3.00
CA ALA A 15 -7.93 -11.92 1.64
C ALA A 15 -8.17 -10.74 0.67
N GLU A 16 -9.30 -10.02 0.83
CA GLU A 16 -9.59 -8.82 0.06
C GLU A 16 -8.59 -7.69 0.36
N TYR A 17 -8.24 -7.48 1.62
CA TYR A 17 -7.18 -6.56 2.01
C TYR A 17 -5.84 -6.94 1.40
N ALA A 18 -5.44 -8.21 1.47
CA ALA A 18 -4.19 -8.68 0.87
C ALA A 18 -4.17 -8.45 -0.65
N LYS A 19 -5.28 -8.70 -1.35
CA LYS A 19 -5.40 -8.42 -2.78
C LYS A 19 -5.27 -6.93 -3.09
N LYS A 20 -5.94 -6.07 -2.31
CA LYS A 20 -5.88 -4.61 -2.50
C LYS A 20 -4.49 -4.07 -2.21
N VAL A 21 -3.82 -4.57 -1.16
CA VAL A 21 -2.43 -4.24 -0.85
C VAL A 21 -1.53 -4.61 -2.02
N GLY A 22 -1.64 -5.84 -2.55
CA GLY A 22 -0.82 -6.26 -3.70
C GLY A 22 -1.00 -5.36 -4.93
N GLN A 23 -2.24 -4.99 -5.26
CA GLN A 23 -2.52 -4.05 -6.35
C GLN A 23 -1.92 -2.66 -6.10
N LEU A 24 -2.03 -2.15 -4.87
CA LEU A 24 -1.49 -0.83 -4.50
C LEU A 24 0.05 -0.84 -4.50
N THR A 25 0.69 -1.90 -3.99
CA THR A 25 2.15 -2.04 -4.00
C THR A 25 2.71 -1.92 -5.41
N MET A 26 2.10 -2.62 -6.38
CA MET A 26 2.51 -2.54 -7.78
C MET A 26 2.35 -1.12 -8.37
N GLN A 27 1.26 -0.42 -8.03
CA GLN A 27 1.04 0.95 -8.49
C GLN A 27 2.05 1.93 -7.88
N VAL A 28 2.34 1.78 -6.58
CA VAL A 28 3.33 2.60 -5.88
C VAL A 28 4.72 2.42 -6.51
N ASP A 29 5.12 1.18 -6.82
CA ASP A 29 6.42 0.91 -7.45
C ASP A 29 6.56 1.58 -8.81
N TRP A 30 5.48 1.58 -9.62
CA TRP A 30 5.47 2.26 -10.90
C TRP A 30 5.55 3.79 -10.73
N LEU A 31 4.79 4.35 -9.80
CA LEU A 31 4.80 5.80 -9.53
C LEU A 31 6.16 6.28 -9.02
N LYS A 32 6.83 5.50 -8.17
CA LYS A 32 8.19 5.81 -7.68
C LYS A 32 9.19 5.89 -8.83
N LYS A 33 9.21 4.89 -9.71
CA LYS A 33 10.05 4.90 -10.91
C LYS A 33 9.76 6.11 -11.79
N LYS A 34 8.48 6.42 -12.02
CA LYS A 34 8.07 7.58 -12.81
C LYS A 34 8.48 8.91 -12.17
N SER A 35 8.39 9.01 -10.85
CA SER A 35 8.82 10.18 -10.09
C SER A 35 10.34 10.37 -10.18
N GLU A 36 11.13 9.32 -10.03
CA GLU A 36 12.59 9.39 -10.19
C GLU A 36 12.99 9.82 -11.62
N GLU A 37 12.31 9.30 -12.64
CA GLU A 37 12.54 9.71 -14.04
C GLU A 37 12.25 11.19 -14.30
N ILE A 38 11.15 11.73 -13.74
CA ILE A 38 10.68 13.10 -14.03
C ILE A 38 11.32 14.13 -13.10
N CYS A 39 11.31 13.84 -11.80
CA CYS A 39 11.65 14.79 -10.74
C CYS A 39 13.06 14.57 -10.17
N GLY A 40 13.75 13.48 -10.57
CA GLY A 40 15.03 13.08 -10.02
C GLY A 40 14.92 12.32 -8.68
N PRO A 41 15.99 11.62 -8.27
CA PRO A 41 15.99 10.76 -7.09
C PRO A 41 15.85 11.54 -5.77
N ASP A 42 16.18 12.81 -5.78
CA ASP A 42 16.17 13.70 -4.61
C ASP A 42 14.81 14.38 -4.37
N TYR A 43 13.78 14.11 -5.19
CA TYR A 43 12.44 14.64 -4.99
C TYR A 43 11.76 14.11 -3.72
N GLU A 44 11.68 12.79 -3.53
CA GLU A 44 11.09 12.23 -2.30
C GLU A 44 11.88 12.70 -1.06
N SER A 45 13.20 12.77 -1.12
CA SER A 45 14.01 13.22 0.01
C SER A 45 13.79 14.68 0.40
N LYS A 46 13.46 15.56 -0.55
CA LYS A 46 13.28 17.01 -0.31
C LYS A 46 11.83 17.38 0.01
N PHE A 47 10.86 16.62 -0.50
CA PHE A 47 9.45 17.00 -0.49
C PHE A 47 8.52 15.98 0.15
N SER A 48 8.96 14.75 0.44
CA SER A 48 8.14 13.80 1.20
C SER A 48 8.22 14.13 2.70
N PRO A 49 7.08 14.38 3.36
CA PRO A 49 7.03 14.48 4.81
C PRO A 49 7.48 13.15 5.39
N LYS A 50 8.42 13.16 6.33
CA LYS A 50 8.76 11.91 7.01
C LYS A 50 7.58 11.52 7.90
N PRO A 51 7.08 10.27 7.81
CA PRO A 51 5.85 9.85 8.50
C PRO A 51 5.87 9.97 10.04
N PHE A 52 7.04 10.26 10.63
CA PHE A 52 7.27 10.33 12.06
C PHE A 52 8.11 11.55 12.47
N ASP A 53 8.29 12.53 11.59
CA ASP A 53 8.84 13.83 12.01
C ASP A 53 7.64 14.65 12.53
N ASP A 54 7.58 14.84 13.86
CA ASP A 54 6.52 15.55 14.61
C ASP A 54 6.24 16.98 14.11
#